data_AF-V2XU42-F1
#
_entry.id   AF-V2XU42-F1
#
_cell.length_a   1.000
_cell.length_b   1.000
_cell.length_c   1.000
_cell.angle_alpha   90.00
_cell.angle_beta   90.00
_cell.angle_gamma   90.00
#
_symmetry.space_group_name_H-M   'P 1'
#
loop_
_entity.id
_entity.type
_entity.pdbx_description
1 polymer ?
#
loop_
_entity_poly.entity_id
_entity_poly.type
_entity_poly.pdbx_seq_one_letter_code
_entity_poly.pdbx_strand_id
1 'polypeptide(L)'
;MADITLPPEDAPAPPPETPASSPPPPAPQRHDQLFLDFIVYRVDNTLFKLPSRYFHENSEVLAGASEISTTTGEGLSEDQPIDLPLPHDSDGDDFAELAKVIYALTIGLDPPSLSRHQWVSVLKLSTPWMFSDIRELAISRIHSSNPTFEEKVTLGRRYNVRSWVAEGLKGLSDTSNDLPPLQNLEALGSTTAMRLLYIRNFRTTRNVQQRSCGQVREDIERYGSYCSGCGSYADYHPCRADFLSVEDLFSDELA
;
A
#
# COMPACT_ATOMS: atom_id res chain seq x y z
N MET A 1 39.55 101.70 -41.28
CA MET A 1 40.03 100.30 -41.39
C MET A 1 39.55 99.56 -40.15
N ALA A 2 38.50 98.76 -40.30
CA ALA A 2 38.07 97.76 -39.34
C ALA A 2 37.38 96.68 -40.16
N ASP A 3 38.12 95.61 -40.42
CA ASP A 3 37.68 94.44 -41.18
C ASP A 3 36.98 93.51 -40.19
N ILE A 4 35.67 93.30 -40.36
CA ILE A 4 34.85 92.44 -39.51
C ILE A 4 34.73 91.10 -40.23
N THR A 5 35.59 90.15 -39.87
CA THR A 5 35.51 88.77 -40.32
C THR A 5 34.35 88.07 -39.61
N LEU A 6 33.32 87.67 -40.36
CA LEU A 6 32.27 86.75 -39.90
C LEU A 6 32.83 85.32 -39.80
N PRO A 7 32.49 84.55 -38.75
CA PRO A 7 32.89 83.15 -38.63
C PRO A 7 32.08 82.27 -39.61
N PRO A 8 32.62 81.11 -40.02
CA PRO A 8 31.95 80.22 -40.96
C PRO A 8 30.76 79.49 -40.33
N GLU A 9 29.78 79.26 -41.19
CA GLU A 9 28.49 78.61 -40.98
C GLU A 9 28.61 77.19 -40.40
N ASP A 10 27.76 76.89 -39.41
CA ASP A 10 27.67 75.63 -38.65
C ASP A 10 27.62 74.40 -39.58
N ALA A 11 28.48 73.42 -39.33
CA ALA A 11 28.43 72.12 -39.98
C ALA A 11 27.14 71.37 -39.59
N PRO A 12 26.50 70.62 -40.50
CA PRO A 12 25.28 69.88 -40.16
C PRO A 12 25.60 68.78 -39.14
N ALA A 13 24.83 68.76 -38.05
CA ALA A 13 24.92 67.74 -37.01
C ALA A 13 24.79 66.32 -37.58
N PRO A 14 25.57 65.34 -37.09
CA PRO A 14 25.44 63.96 -37.53
C PRO A 14 24.05 63.41 -37.14
N PRO A 15 23.48 62.49 -37.95
CA PRO A 15 22.17 61.90 -37.67
C PRO A 15 22.18 61.15 -36.32
N PRO A 16 21.04 61.08 -35.61
CA PRO A 16 20.97 60.38 -34.34
C PRO A 16 21.33 58.91 -34.52
N GLU A 17 22.40 58.48 -33.86
CA GLU A 17 22.75 57.07 -33.76
C GLU A 17 21.56 56.31 -33.16
N THR A 18 21.00 55.41 -33.95
CA THR A 18 19.91 54.54 -33.51
C THR A 18 20.49 53.66 -32.41
N PRO A 19 19.91 53.61 -31.19
CA PRO A 19 20.45 52.79 -30.13
C PRO A 19 20.41 51.34 -30.59
N ALA A 20 21.59 50.72 -30.67
CA ALA A 20 21.75 49.32 -31.00
C ALA A 20 20.86 48.48 -30.07
N SER A 21 19.87 47.82 -30.66
CA SER A 21 18.99 46.88 -29.95
C SER A 21 19.88 45.82 -29.30
N SER A 22 19.90 45.79 -27.96
CA SER A 22 20.65 44.77 -27.23
C SER A 22 20.16 43.38 -27.63
N PRO A 23 21.07 42.39 -27.81
CA PRO A 23 20.66 41.04 -28.16
C PRO A 23 19.68 40.50 -27.10
N PRO A 24 18.67 39.72 -27.52
CA PRO A 24 17.68 39.17 -26.61
C PRO A 24 18.40 38.33 -25.53
N PRO A 25 17.99 38.44 -24.25
CA PRO A 25 18.61 37.68 -23.18
C PRO A 25 18.54 36.18 -23.49
N PRO A 26 19.57 35.39 -23.10
CA PRO A 26 19.57 33.96 -23.30
C PRO A 26 18.34 33.31 -22.66
N ALA A 27 17.78 32.31 -23.34
CA ALA A 27 16.62 31.59 -22.83
C ALA A 27 16.94 30.96 -21.46
N PRO A 28 16.01 31.01 -20.49
CA PRO A 28 16.24 30.45 -19.17
C PRO A 28 16.47 28.93 -19.25
N GLN A 29 17.53 28.45 -18.59
CA GLN A 29 17.85 27.03 -18.50
C GLN A 29 17.13 26.42 -17.29
N ARG A 30 16.45 25.29 -17.50
CA ARG A 30 15.83 24.52 -16.41
C ARG A 30 16.92 23.80 -15.62
N HIS A 31 16.75 23.74 -14.30
CA HIS A 31 17.68 23.01 -13.44
C HIS A 31 17.31 21.52 -13.42
N ASP A 32 18.21 20.65 -13.86
CA ASP A 32 17.94 19.22 -14.11
C ASP A 32 17.33 18.47 -12.92
N GLN A 33 17.66 18.86 -11.67
CA GLN A 33 17.19 18.18 -10.46
C GLN A 33 16.09 18.92 -9.68
N LEU A 34 15.87 20.20 -9.96
CA LEU A 34 15.01 21.07 -9.13
C LEU A 34 13.85 21.68 -9.92
N PHE A 35 13.85 21.51 -11.25
CA PHE A 35 12.72 21.86 -12.09
C PHE A 35 11.74 20.68 -12.12
N LEU A 36 10.68 20.74 -11.31
CA LEU A 36 9.69 19.67 -11.21
C LEU A 36 8.73 19.70 -12.42
N ASP A 37 8.70 18.62 -13.18
CA ASP A 37 7.67 18.39 -14.18
C ASP A 37 6.41 17.83 -13.52
N PHE A 38 5.24 18.30 -13.96
CA PHE A 38 3.95 17.91 -13.41
C PHE A 38 3.13 17.12 -14.43
N ILE A 39 2.26 16.27 -13.90
CA ILE A 39 1.23 15.54 -14.63
C ILE A 39 -0.13 15.87 -14.01
N VAL A 40 -1.15 16.03 -14.85
CA VAL A 40 -2.53 16.32 -14.42
C VAL A 40 -3.38 15.08 -14.65
N TYR A 41 -3.85 14.48 -13.56
CA TYR A 41 -4.83 13.40 -13.59
C TYR A 41 -6.23 13.93 -13.28
N ARG A 42 -7.24 13.36 -13.94
CA ARG A 42 -8.64 13.50 -13.57
C ARG A 42 -9.10 12.16 -12.99
N VAL A 43 -9.58 12.21 -11.76
CA VAL A 43 -10.16 11.09 -11.04
C VAL A 43 -11.56 11.50 -10.63
N ASP A 44 -12.56 10.72 -11.04
CA ASP A 44 -13.96 11.08 -11.01
C ASP A 44 -14.19 12.45 -11.69
N ASN A 45 -14.41 13.52 -10.92
CA ASN A 45 -14.56 14.88 -11.44
C ASN A 45 -13.60 15.87 -10.74
N THR A 46 -12.49 15.35 -10.21
CA THR A 46 -11.48 16.11 -9.47
C THR A 46 -10.14 16.06 -10.20
N LEU A 47 -9.51 17.22 -10.36
CA LEU A 47 -8.18 17.34 -10.97
C LEU A 47 -7.08 17.27 -9.92
N PHE A 48 -6.05 16.49 -10.21
CA PHE A 48 -4.86 16.33 -9.38
C PHE A 48 -3.62 16.66 -10.21
N LYS A 49 -2.94 17.75 -9.85
CA LYS A 49 -1.66 18.13 -10.46
C LYS A 49 -0.52 17.69 -9.55
N LEU A 50 0.23 16.69 -9.99
CA LEU A 50 1.22 15.99 -9.18
C LEU A 50 2.60 15.98 -9.87
N PRO A 51 3.70 15.90 -9.11
CA PRO A 51 5.01 15.65 -9.68
C PRO A 51 5.02 14.37 -10.53
N SER A 52 5.38 14.49 -11.79
CA SER A 52 5.33 13.40 -12.78
C SER A 52 6.37 12.30 -12.50
N ARG A 53 7.55 12.71 -12.03
CA ARG A 53 8.73 11.86 -11.86
C ARG A 53 8.45 10.52 -11.15
N TYR A 54 7.75 10.57 -10.02
CA TYR A 54 7.49 9.35 -9.23
C TYR A 54 6.55 8.37 -9.93
N PHE A 55 5.56 8.88 -10.68
CA PHE A 55 4.67 8.03 -11.47
C PHE A 55 5.42 7.29 -12.59
N HIS A 56 6.52 7.87 -13.09
CA HIS A 56 7.32 7.29 -14.17
C HIS A 56 8.41 6.36 -13.67
N GLU A 57 9.09 6.73 -12.58
CA GLU A 57 10.23 5.97 -12.05
C GLU A 57 9.79 4.77 -11.21
N ASN A 58 8.62 4.83 -10.56
CA ASN A 58 8.24 3.88 -9.50
C ASN A 58 6.96 3.07 -9.80
N SER A 59 6.30 3.28 -10.95
CA SER A 59 5.15 2.47 -11.39
C SER A 59 5.32 2.00 -12.83
N GLU A 60 5.47 0.69 -13.02
CA GLU A 60 5.53 0.07 -14.35
C GLU A 60 4.23 0.26 -15.14
N VAL A 61 3.08 0.26 -14.43
CA VAL A 61 1.75 0.41 -15.03
C VAL A 61 1.55 1.82 -15.58
N LEU A 62 2.05 2.83 -14.87
CA LEU A 62 1.85 4.24 -15.21
C LEU A 62 3.04 4.86 -15.96
N ALA A 63 4.15 4.14 -16.11
CA ALA A 63 5.29 4.57 -16.93
C ALA A 63 4.86 4.89 -18.38
N GLY A 64 3.98 4.06 -18.97
CA GLY A 64 3.45 4.27 -20.32
C GLY A 64 2.61 5.53 -20.49
N ALA A 65 2.05 6.10 -19.40
CA ALA A 65 1.29 7.33 -19.47
C ALA A 65 2.17 8.53 -19.90
N SER A 66 3.48 8.49 -19.63
CA SER A 66 4.43 9.53 -20.08
C SER A 66 4.58 9.57 -21.61
N GLU A 67 4.65 8.39 -22.23
CA GLU A 67 4.72 8.28 -23.69
C GLU A 67 3.44 8.80 -24.35
N ILE A 68 2.29 8.56 -23.71
CA ILE A 68 1.01 9.09 -24.16
C ILE A 68 0.98 10.62 -23.98
N SER A 69 1.43 11.16 -22.85
CA SER A 69 1.49 12.59 -22.60
C SER A 69 2.35 13.34 -23.62
N THR A 70 3.51 12.79 -23.96
CA THR A 70 4.43 13.43 -24.91
C THR A 70 3.93 13.38 -26.35
N THR A 71 3.14 12.37 -26.72
CA THR A 71 2.62 12.19 -28.08
C THR A 71 1.28 12.88 -28.32
N THR A 72 0.42 12.95 -27.31
CA THR A 72 -0.97 13.45 -27.44
C THR A 72 -1.22 14.79 -26.74
N GLY A 73 -0.31 15.22 -25.86
CA GLY A 73 -0.50 16.38 -24.98
C GLY A 73 -1.34 16.09 -23.73
N GLU A 74 -1.83 14.86 -23.55
CA GLU A 74 -2.67 14.48 -22.42
C GLU A 74 -1.89 14.52 -21.09
N GLY A 75 -2.46 15.12 -20.05
CA GLY A 75 -1.84 15.28 -18.73
C GLY A 75 -0.88 16.46 -18.61
N LEU A 76 -0.64 17.24 -19.67
CA LEU A 76 0.23 18.43 -19.63
C LEU A 76 -0.48 19.71 -19.18
N SER A 77 -1.82 19.74 -19.27
CA SER A 77 -2.65 20.89 -18.87
C SER A 77 -3.94 20.45 -18.17
N GLU A 78 -4.61 21.40 -17.53
CA GLU A 78 -5.91 21.19 -16.89
C GLU A 78 -7.05 20.98 -17.90
N ASP A 79 -6.88 21.48 -19.13
CA ASP A 79 -7.87 21.35 -20.21
C ASP A 79 -7.84 19.96 -20.87
N GLN A 80 -6.72 19.25 -20.75
CA GLN A 80 -6.52 17.91 -21.30
C GLN A 80 -5.86 17.00 -20.25
N PRO A 81 -6.55 16.69 -19.13
CA PRO A 81 -6.02 15.82 -18.09
C PRO A 81 -6.04 14.35 -18.55
N ILE A 82 -5.23 13.50 -17.90
CA ILE A 82 -5.32 12.05 -18.07
C ILE A 82 -6.47 11.52 -17.21
N ASP A 83 -7.46 10.89 -17.84
CA ASP A 83 -8.50 10.15 -17.13
C ASP A 83 -7.91 8.88 -16.51
N LEU A 84 -7.85 8.85 -15.18
CA LEU A 84 -7.30 7.71 -14.45
C LEU A 84 -8.44 6.83 -13.92
N PRO A 85 -8.73 5.67 -14.55
CA PRO A 85 -9.76 4.78 -14.05
C PRO A 85 -9.33 4.17 -12.72
N LEU A 86 -10.19 4.28 -11.71
CA LEU A 86 -9.97 3.63 -10.43
C LEU A 86 -10.50 2.19 -10.43
N PRO A 87 -9.90 1.31 -9.61
CA PRO A 87 -10.52 0.03 -9.27
C PRO A 87 -11.95 0.23 -8.76
N HIS A 88 -12.87 -0.70 -9.06
CA HIS A 88 -14.29 -0.58 -8.72
C HIS A 88 -14.58 -0.37 -7.23
N ASP A 89 -13.66 -0.79 -6.38
CA ASP A 89 -13.79 -0.66 -4.94
C ASP A 89 -13.19 0.64 -4.41
N SER A 90 -12.55 1.49 -5.22
CA SER A 90 -11.85 2.72 -4.85
C SER A 90 -12.54 3.99 -5.34
N ASP A 91 -12.24 5.12 -4.69
CA ASP A 91 -12.75 6.45 -5.04
C ASP A 91 -11.65 7.55 -5.05
N GLY A 92 -12.04 8.78 -5.39
CA GLY A 92 -11.13 9.92 -5.39
C GLY A 92 -10.49 10.25 -4.04
N ASP A 93 -11.12 9.91 -2.91
CA ASP A 93 -10.53 10.10 -1.59
C ASP A 93 -9.39 9.09 -1.38
N ASP A 94 -9.57 7.84 -1.81
CA ASP A 94 -8.49 6.86 -1.80
C ASP A 94 -7.27 7.34 -2.62
N PHE A 95 -7.54 7.91 -3.79
CA PHE A 95 -6.49 8.49 -4.65
C PHE A 95 -5.79 9.67 -3.99
N ALA A 96 -6.53 10.54 -3.32
CA ALA A 96 -5.98 11.67 -2.60
C ALA A 96 -4.98 11.23 -1.53
N GLU A 97 -5.24 10.13 -0.81
CA GLU A 97 -4.31 9.60 0.19
C GLU A 97 -3.01 9.07 -0.44
N LEU A 98 -3.10 8.33 -1.56
CA LEU A 98 -1.91 7.91 -2.30
C LEU A 98 -1.13 9.11 -2.83
N ALA A 99 -1.82 10.11 -3.39
CA ALA A 99 -1.22 11.31 -3.96
C ALA A 99 -0.43 12.11 -2.92
N LYS A 100 -0.91 12.22 -1.67
CA LYS A 100 -0.17 12.86 -0.56
C LYS A 100 1.16 12.14 -0.30
N VAL A 101 1.17 10.81 -0.32
CA VAL A 101 2.39 10.01 -0.12
C VAL A 101 3.37 10.23 -1.28
N ILE A 102 2.90 10.10 -2.52
CA ILE A 102 3.71 10.32 -3.72
C ILE A 102 4.32 11.71 -3.72
N TYR A 103 3.52 12.74 -3.42
CA TYR A 103 3.99 14.12 -3.37
C TYR A 103 5.14 14.27 -2.37
N ALA A 104 4.96 13.81 -1.13
CA ALA A 104 5.98 13.89 -0.08
C ALA A 104 7.28 13.18 -0.49
N LEU A 105 7.19 11.95 -1.01
CA LEU A 105 8.35 11.18 -1.43
C LEU A 105 9.07 11.81 -2.62
N THR A 106 8.35 12.43 -3.56
CA THR A 106 8.95 13.08 -4.73
C THR A 106 9.86 14.25 -4.34
N ILE A 107 9.48 15.01 -3.31
CA ILE A 107 10.25 16.16 -2.82
C ILE A 107 11.18 15.81 -1.63
N GLY A 108 11.34 14.52 -1.33
CA GLY A 108 12.27 14.04 -0.29
C GLY A 108 11.82 14.33 1.15
N LEU A 109 10.52 14.45 1.39
CA LEU A 109 9.96 14.58 2.74
C LEU A 109 9.60 13.22 3.33
N ASP A 110 9.49 13.18 4.66
CA ASP A 110 8.92 12.04 5.36
C ASP A 110 7.46 11.80 4.92
N PRO A 111 7.01 10.53 4.89
CA PRO A 111 5.63 10.20 4.58
C PRO A 111 4.64 10.93 5.52
N PRO A 112 3.49 11.38 5.01
CA PRO A 112 2.50 12.10 5.80
C PRO A 112 1.97 11.25 6.96
N SER A 113 1.53 11.94 8.03
CA SER A 113 0.82 11.30 9.14
C SER A 113 -0.60 10.95 8.71
N LEU A 114 -0.80 9.70 8.28
CA LEU A 114 -2.10 9.17 7.89
C LEU A 114 -2.66 8.20 8.94
N SER A 115 -3.98 8.15 9.06
CA SER A 115 -4.69 7.13 9.85
C SER A 115 -4.56 5.74 9.22
N ARG A 116 -4.91 4.69 9.98
CA ARG A 116 -4.93 3.31 9.46
C ARG A 116 -5.80 3.18 8.21
N HIS A 117 -7.01 3.76 8.23
CA HIS A 117 -7.92 3.69 7.08
C HIS A 117 -7.33 4.35 5.84
N GLN A 118 -6.65 5.49 6.00
CA GLN A 118 -5.96 6.17 4.90
C GLN A 118 -4.78 5.35 4.39
N TRP A 119 -4.02 4.69 5.26
CA TRP A 119 -2.98 3.76 4.80
C TRP A 119 -3.57 2.55 4.06
N VAL A 120 -4.77 2.09 4.42
CA VAL A 120 -5.49 1.06 3.65
C VAL A 120 -5.85 1.58 2.26
N SER A 121 -6.28 2.84 2.12
CA SER A 121 -6.49 3.49 0.82
C SER A 121 -5.22 3.53 -0.02
N VAL A 122 -4.08 3.89 0.59
CA VAL A 122 -2.76 3.86 -0.06
C VAL A 122 -2.41 2.44 -0.52
N LEU A 123 -2.60 1.43 0.34
CA LEU A 123 -2.33 0.02 0.02
C LEU A 123 -3.20 -0.48 -1.16
N LYS A 124 -4.46 -0.06 -1.18
CA LYS A 124 -5.46 -0.45 -2.16
C LYS A 124 -5.11 -0.01 -3.57
N LEU A 125 -4.55 1.19 -3.74
CA LEU A 125 -4.15 1.72 -5.05
C LEU A 125 -2.69 1.39 -5.41
N SER A 126 -1.78 1.37 -4.44
CA SER A 126 -0.37 1.02 -4.68
C SER A 126 -0.18 -0.43 -5.17
N THR A 127 -1.07 -1.35 -4.77
CA THR A 127 -1.01 -2.75 -5.18
C THR A 127 -1.28 -2.97 -6.68
N PRO A 128 -2.45 -2.57 -7.24
CA PRO A 128 -2.73 -2.75 -8.66
C PRO A 128 -1.88 -1.85 -9.57
N TRP A 129 -1.43 -0.68 -9.09
CA TRP A 129 -0.57 0.21 -9.87
C TRP A 129 0.93 -0.05 -9.68
N MET A 130 1.29 -1.12 -8.97
CA MET A 130 2.67 -1.62 -8.82
C MET A 130 3.67 -0.60 -8.24
N PHE A 131 3.20 0.30 -7.37
CA PHE A 131 4.08 1.14 -6.55
C PHE A 131 4.64 0.31 -5.40
N SER A 132 5.66 -0.51 -5.68
CA SER A 132 6.17 -1.53 -4.75
C SER A 132 6.69 -0.94 -3.43
N ASP A 133 7.40 0.18 -3.52
CA ASP A 133 7.93 0.94 -2.38
C ASP A 133 6.81 1.54 -1.50
N ILE A 134 5.81 2.17 -2.10
CA ILE A 134 4.64 2.69 -1.39
C ILE A 134 3.83 1.55 -0.77
N ARG A 135 3.69 0.44 -1.49
CA ARG A 135 3.01 -0.75 -0.98
C ARG A 135 3.69 -1.29 0.26
N GLU A 136 5.01 -1.46 0.24
CA GLU A 136 5.79 -1.89 1.40
C GLU A 136 5.66 -0.91 2.58
N LEU A 137 5.73 0.39 2.30
CA LEU A 137 5.52 1.44 3.29
C LEU A 137 4.11 1.33 3.91
N ALA A 138 3.07 1.19 3.11
CA ALA A 138 1.69 1.08 3.58
C ALA A 138 1.50 -0.17 4.45
N ILE A 139 2.05 -1.32 4.04
CA ILE A 139 2.06 -2.55 4.85
C ILE A 139 2.74 -2.31 6.20
N SER A 140 3.92 -1.69 6.22
CA SER A 140 4.64 -1.40 7.46
C SER A 140 3.83 -0.50 8.41
N ARG A 141 3.20 0.55 7.87
CA ARG A 141 2.40 1.51 8.64
C ARG A 141 1.10 0.91 9.18
N ILE A 142 0.41 0.10 8.37
CA ILE A 142 -0.79 -0.62 8.83
C ILE A 142 -0.40 -1.63 9.91
N HIS A 143 0.64 -2.43 9.70
CA HIS A 143 1.09 -3.42 10.67
C HIS A 143 1.46 -2.77 12.02
N SER A 144 2.18 -1.64 11.98
CA SER A 144 2.57 -0.88 13.18
C SER A 144 1.38 -0.32 13.97
N SER A 145 0.22 -0.18 13.33
CA SER A 145 -1.01 0.27 13.99
C SER A 145 -1.73 -0.84 14.77
N ASN A 146 -1.16 -2.06 14.84
CA ASN A 146 -1.69 -3.24 15.52
C ASN A 146 -3.14 -3.57 15.11
N PRO A 147 -3.38 -3.95 13.83
CA PRO A 147 -4.70 -4.39 13.38
C PRO A 147 -5.11 -5.67 14.11
N THR A 148 -6.43 -5.87 14.27
CA THR A 148 -6.97 -7.11 14.87
C THR A 148 -6.61 -8.32 14.02
N PHE A 149 -6.70 -9.51 14.59
CA PHE A 149 -6.42 -10.72 13.82
C PHE A 149 -7.39 -10.91 12.65
N GLU A 150 -8.67 -10.55 12.81
CA GLU A 150 -9.66 -10.55 11.74
C GLU A 150 -9.33 -9.54 10.63
N GLU A 151 -8.92 -8.33 11.01
CA GLU A 151 -8.46 -7.32 10.06
C GLU A 151 -7.24 -7.82 9.28
N LYS A 152 -6.27 -8.46 9.96
CA LYS A 152 -5.08 -9.05 9.32
C LYS A 152 -5.45 -10.13 8.29
N VAL A 153 -6.36 -11.04 8.61
CA VAL A 153 -6.83 -12.05 7.64
C VAL A 153 -7.54 -11.38 6.46
N THR A 154 -8.43 -10.43 6.74
CA THR A 154 -9.25 -9.76 5.71
C THR A 154 -8.38 -8.95 4.75
N LEU A 155 -7.53 -8.06 5.28
CA LEU A 155 -6.64 -7.23 4.49
C LEU A 155 -5.54 -8.06 3.82
N GLY A 156 -5.02 -9.07 4.53
CA GLY A 156 -3.99 -9.97 4.02
C GLY A 156 -4.46 -10.75 2.80
N ARG A 157 -5.70 -11.27 2.80
CA ARG A 157 -6.30 -11.91 1.62
C ARG A 157 -6.54 -10.91 0.50
N ARG A 158 -7.18 -9.77 0.81
CA ARG A 158 -7.57 -8.76 -0.19
C ARG A 158 -6.37 -8.18 -0.94
N TYR A 159 -5.27 -7.92 -0.23
CA TYR A 159 -4.09 -7.27 -0.80
C TYR A 159 -2.89 -8.21 -0.88
N ASN A 160 -3.10 -9.53 -0.83
CA ASN A 160 -2.07 -10.57 -0.93
C ASN A 160 -0.84 -10.33 -0.01
N VAL A 161 -1.10 -10.08 1.28
CA VAL A 161 -0.08 -9.97 2.34
C VAL A 161 -0.13 -11.23 3.19
N ARG A 162 0.58 -12.27 2.74
CA ARG A 162 0.53 -13.62 3.33
C ARG A 162 0.91 -13.67 4.81
N SER A 163 1.90 -12.86 5.22
CA SER A 163 2.31 -12.76 6.62
C SER A 163 1.16 -12.33 7.52
N TRP A 164 0.31 -11.41 7.08
CA TRP A 164 -0.87 -11.00 7.85
C TRP A 164 -1.92 -12.12 7.94
N VAL A 165 -2.12 -12.87 6.86
CA VAL A 165 -3.03 -14.04 6.90
C VAL A 165 -2.54 -15.06 7.92
N ALA A 166 -1.25 -15.42 7.87
CA ALA A 166 -0.65 -16.35 8.82
C ALA A 166 -0.76 -15.87 10.27
N GLU A 167 -0.37 -14.62 10.53
CA GLU A 167 -0.45 -14.01 11.87
C GLU A 167 -1.89 -13.92 12.38
N GLY A 168 -2.83 -13.57 11.51
CA GLY A 168 -4.24 -13.48 11.83
C GLY A 168 -4.84 -14.84 12.18
N LEU A 169 -4.61 -15.86 11.35
CA LEU A 169 -5.10 -17.22 11.59
C LEU A 169 -4.48 -17.84 12.85
N LYS A 170 -3.18 -17.64 13.05
CA LYS A 170 -2.48 -18.08 14.26
C LYS A 170 -3.05 -17.39 15.49
N GLY A 171 -3.18 -16.06 15.46
CA GLY A 171 -3.77 -15.29 16.52
C GLY A 171 -5.18 -15.77 16.88
N LEU A 172 -6.07 -15.91 15.89
CA LEU A 172 -7.43 -16.41 16.08
C LEU A 172 -7.49 -17.84 16.64
N SER A 173 -6.49 -18.67 16.31
CA SER A 173 -6.36 -20.04 16.82
C SER A 173 -5.83 -20.08 18.26
N ASP A 174 -4.97 -19.13 18.62
CA ASP A 174 -4.27 -19.04 19.92
C ASP A 174 -5.09 -18.28 20.99
N THR A 175 -6.00 -17.38 20.62
CA THR A 175 -6.80 -16.61 21.57
C THR A 175 -7.61 -17.53 22.50
N SER A 176 -7.30 -17.48 23.79
CA SER A 176 -7.86 -18.34 24.84
C SER A 176 -9.39 -18.23 24.94
N ASN A 177 -10.05 -19.38 25.08
CA ASN A 177 -11.45 -19.68 25.45
C ASN A 177 -12.61 -18.91 24.78
N ASP A 178 -12.47 -17.63 24.46
CA ASP A 178 -13.54 -16.80 23.92
C ASP A 178 -13.56 -16.92 22.40
N LEU A 179 -14.61 -17.58 21.89
CA LEU A 179 -14.86 -17.62 20.47
C LEU A 179 -15.05 -16.19 19.94
N PRO A 180 -14.52 -15.85 18.75
CA PRO A 180 -14.86 -14.60 18.12
C PRO A 180 -16.38 -14.52 17.95
N PRO A 181 -16.97 -13.32 17.97
CA PRO A 181 -18.38 -13.15 17.66
C PRO A 181 -18.75 -13.89 16.37
N LEU A 182 -19.95 -14.49 16.31
CA LEU A 182 -20.37 -15.29 15.16
C LEU A 182 -20.23 -14.51 13.84
N GLN A 183 -20.57 -13.23 13.84
CA GLN A 183 -20.43 -12.34 12.69
C GLN A 183 -18.98 -12.23 12.20
N ASN A 184 -17.99 -12.23 13.10
CA ASN A 184 -16.57 -12.23 12.74
C ASN A 184 -16.17 -13.56 12.11
N LEU A 185 -16.66 -14.69 12.64
CA LEU A 185 -16.41 -16.01 12.05
C LEU A 185 -17.04 -16.14 10.65
N GLU A 186 -18.28 -15.67 10.49
CA GLU A 186 -18.97 -15.66 9.20
C GLU A 186 -18.21 -14.85 8.15
N ALA A 187 -17.65 -13.70 8.54
CA ALA A 187 -16.84 -12.84 7.66
C ALA A 187 -15.55 -13.53 7.16
N LEU A 188 -15.02 -14.52 7.89
CA LEU A 188 -13.83 -15.28 7.47
C LEU A 188 -14.14 -16.34 6.41
N GLY A 189 -15.43 -16.65 6.18
CA GLY A 189 -15.90 -17.73 5.33
C GLY A 189 -16.00 -19.07 6.07
N SER A 190 -16.95 -19.90 5.65
CA SER A 190 -17.34 -21.15 6.34
C SER A 190 -16.18 -22.13 6.51
N THR A 191 -15.35 -22.32 5.49
CA THR A 191 -14.18 -23.22 5.54
C THR A 191 -13.18 -22.75 6.59
N THR A 192 -12.79 -21.47 6.57
CA THR A 192 -11.88 -20.87 7.55
C THR A 192 -12.43 -20.99 8.96
N ALA A 193 -13.71 -20.61 9.14
CA ALA A 193 -14.38 -20.67 10.43
C ALA A 193 -14.42 -22.09 10.99
N MET A 194 -14.77 -23.08 10.15
CA MET A 194 -14.80 -24.49 10.54
C MET A 194 -13.41 -24.99 10.95
N ARG A 195 -12.35 -24.65 10.19
CA ARG A 195 -10.96 -25.00 10.52
C ARG A 195 -10.50 -24.34 11.83
N LEU A 196 -10.83 -23.07 12.04
CA LEU A 196 -10.55 -22.35 13.29
C LEU A 196 -11.27 -22.98 14.49
N LEU A 197 -12.56 -23.30 14.36
CA LEU A 197 -13.31 -23.98 15.40
C LEU A 197 -12.76 -25.38 15.68
N TYR A 198 -12.37 -26.11 14.63
CA TYR A 198 -11.76 -27.43 14.75
C TYR A 198 -10.45 -27.36 15.55
N ILE A 199 -9.50 -26.51 15.17
CA ILE A 199 -8.20 -26.44 15.87
C ILE A 199 -8.35 -25.92 17.30
N ARG A 200 -9.27 -24.98 17.54
CA ARG A 200 -9.57 -24.49 18.89
C ARG A 200 -10.21 -25.56 19.76
N ASN A 201 -11.22 -26.27 19.25
CA ASN A 201 -11.86 -27.37 19.98
C ASN A 201 -10.86 -28.50 20.26
N PHE A 202 -9.99 -28.82 19.30
CA PHE A 202 -8.94 -29.81 19.47
C PHE A 202 -7.97 -29.43 20.59
N ARG A 203 -7.51 -28.17 20.61
CA ARG A 203 -6.63 -27.63 21.67
C ARG A 203 -7.30 -27.64 23.04
N THR A 204 -8.54 -27.15 23.14
CA THR A 204 -9.30 -27.15 24.40
C THR A 204 -9.51 -28.58 24.92
N THR A 205 -9.96 -29.48 24.06
CA THR A 205 -10.17 -30.90 24.41
C THR A 205 -8.87 -31.55 24.86
N ARG A 206 -7.77 -31.33 24.12
CA ARG A 206 -6.45 -31.85 24.47
C ARG A 206 -5.93 -31.27 25.79
N ASN A 207 -6.13 -29.99 26.07
CA ASN A 207 -5.72 -29.37 27.33
C ASN A 207 -6.49 -29.94 28.53
N VAL A 208 -7.80 -30.13 28.40
CA VAL A 208 -8.62 -30.77 29.43
C VAL A 208 -8.21 -32.23 29.63
N GLN A 209 -8.00 -32.96 28.54
CA GLN A 209 -7.65 -34.38 28.59
C GLN A 209 -6.22 -34.65 29.01
N GLN A 210 -5.26 -33.78 28.70
CA GLN A 210 -3.90 -33.89 29.24
C GLN A 210 -3.88 -33.73 30.76
N ARG A 211 -4.75 -32.88 31.31
CA ARG A 211 -4.92 -32.77 32.78
C ARG A 211 -5.55 -34.03 33.38
N SER A 212 -6.51 -34.66 32.70
CA SER A 212 -7.18 -35.86 33.22
C SER A 212 -6.43 -37.18 32.94
N CYS A 213 -5.67 -37.25 31.84
CA CYS A 213 -4.93 -38.44 31.40
C CYS A 213 -3.43 -38.39 31.78
N GLY A 214 -3.02 -37.40 32.57
CA GLY A 214 -1.63 -36.95 32.79
C GLY A 214 -0.61 -37.96 33.31
N GLN A 215 -0.99 -39.23 33.56
CA GLN A 215 -0.08 -40.31 33.94
C GLN A 215 -0.32 -41.63 33.18
N VAL A 216 -1.25 -41.70 32.22
CA VAL A 216 -1.73 -42.96 31.60
C VAL A 216 -1.07 -43.27 30.25
N ARG A 217 -0.11 -42.44 29.79
CA ARG A 217 0.62 -42.70 28.52
C ARG A 217 1.44 -44.00 28.56
N GLU A 218 1.89 -44.45 29.73
CA GLU A 218 2.65 -45.70 29.90
C GLU A 218 1.77 -46.94 30.19
N ASP A 219 0.50 -46.75 30.59
CA ASP A 219 -0.39 -47.86 31.00
C ASP A 219 -1.25 -48.43 29.88
N ILE A 220 -1.51 -47.67 28.80
CA ILE A 220 -2.30 -48.14 27.64
C ILE A 220 -1.58 -49.30 26.92
N GLU A 221 -0.26 -49.34 26.95
CA GLU A 221 0.53 -50.43 26.33
C GLU A 221 0.55 -51.71 27.17
N ARG A 222 0.12 -51.66 28.44
CA ARG A 222 0.31 -52.79 29.37
C ARG A 222 -0.93 -53.65 29.58
N TYR A 223 -2.15 -53.11 29.76
CA TYR A 223 -3.31 -53.96 30.16
C TYR A 223 -4.74 -53.49 29.81
N GLY A 224 -5.01 -52.43 29.05
CA GLY A 224 -6.38 -51.91 28.93
C GLY A 224 -6.79 -51.34 27.58
N SER A 225 -7.94 -51.79 27.07
CA SER A 225 -8.59 -51.29 25.85
C SER A 225 -9.05 -49.82 25.95
N TYR A 226 -9.02 -49.20 27.14
CA TYR A 226 -9.47 -47.82 27.38
C TYR A 226 -8.59 -47.09 28.42
N CYS A 227 -8.54 -45.75 28.32
CA CYS A 227 -7.85 -44.87 29.26
C CYS A 227 -8.67 -44.65 30.52
N SER A 228 -8.07 -44.89 31.69
CA SER A 228 -8.72 -44.70 33.00
C SER A 228 -9.01 -43.23 33.35
N GLY A 229 -8.30 -42.27 32.73
CA GLY A 229 -8.47 -40.84 32.98
C GLY A 229 -9.60 -40.18 32.18
N CYS A 230 -9.93 -40.69 31.00
CA CYS A 230 -10.97 -40.11 30.12
C CYS A 230 -11.99 -41.11 29.57
N GLY A 231 -11.84 -42.42 29.85
CA GLY A 231 -12.72 -43.49 29.37
C GLY A 231 -12.64 -43.79 27.88
N SER A 232 -11.75 -43.13 27.12
CA SER A 232 -11.63 -43.32 25.67
C SER A 232 -10.83 -44.58 25.32
N TYR A 233 -11.20 -45.27 24.24
CA TYR A 233 -10.45 -46.42 23.73
C TYR A 233 -9.03 -46.03 23.30
N ALA A 234 -8.09 -46.96 23.45
CA ALA A 234 -6.67 -46.76 23.12
C ALA A 234 -6.44 -46.31 21.67
N ASP A 235 -7.18 -46.86 20.70
CA ASP A 235 -7.01 -46.60 19.27
C ASP A 235 -7.60 -45.25 18.84
N TYR A 236 -8.58 -44.76 19.57
CA TYR A 236 -9.26 -43.47 19.33
C TYR A 236 -8.92 -42.44 20.41
N HIS A 237 -7.83 -42.65 21.14
CA HIS A 237 -7.49 -41.81 22.28
C HIS A 237 -7.17 -40.40 21.79
N PRO A 238 -7.86 -39.33 22.22
CA PRO A 238 -7.69 -38.04 21.55
C PRO A 238 -6.32 -37.38 21.82
N CYS A 239 -5.60 -37.81 22.88
CA CYS A 239 -4.19 -37.46 23.07
C CYS A 239 -3.21 -38.17 22.11
N ARG A 240 -3.63 -39.22 21.38
CA ARG A 240 -2.84 -39.89 20.32
C ARG A 240 -3.02 -39.25 18.95
N ALA A 241 -4.06 -38.45 18.73
CA ALA A 241 -4.24 -37.75 17.48
C ALA A 241 -3.08 -36.76 17.25
N ASP A 242 -2.47 -36.83 16.07
CA ASP A 242 -1.45 -35.88 15.66
C ASP A 242 -2.03 -34.46 15.65
N PHE A 243 -1.28 -33.54 16.23
CA PHE A 243 -1.68 -32.13 16.23
C PHE A 243 -1.40 -31.56 14.85
N LEU A 244 -2.46 -31.25 14.11
CA LEU A 244 -2.32 -30.44 12.88
C LEU A 244 -1.96 -29.01 13.28
N SER A 245 -0.86 -28.50 12.74
CA SER A 245 -0.49 -27.10 12.94
C SER A 245 -1.45 -26.17 12.19
N VAL A 246 -1.42 -24.88 12.53
CA VAL A 246 -2.19 -23.86 11.78
C VAL A 246 -1.70 -23.86 10.33
N GLU A 247 -0.40 -23.94 10.14
CA GLU A 247 0.26 -23.94 8.85
C GLU A 247 -0.16 -25.14 7.98
N ASP A 248 -0.32 -26.32 8.57
CA ASP A 248 -0.81 -27.51 7.85
C ASP A 248 -2.28 -27.36 7.46
N LEU A 249 -3.11 -26.92 8.41
CA LEU A 249 -4.56 -26.86 8.25
C LEU A 249 -5.01 -25.77 7.26
N PHE A 250 -4.21 -24.70 7.15
CA PHE A 250 -4.47 -23.54 6.30
C PHE A 250 -3.46 -23.41 5.15
N SER A 251 -2.77 -24.50 4.79
CA SER A 251 -1.73 -24.51 3.74
C SER A 251 -2.22 -23.97 2.40
N ASP A 252 -3.48 -24.20 2.05
CA ASP A 252 -4.14 -23.66 0.85
C ASP A 252 -4.34 -22.14 0.88
N GLU A 253 -4.54 -21.58 2.06
CA GLU A 253 -4.71 -20.13 2.25
C GLU A 253 -3.38 -19.38 2.43
N LEU A 254 -2.31 -20.11 2.70
CA LEU A 254 -0.95 -19.60 2.90
C LEU A 254 -0.04 -19.81 1.66
N ALA A 255 -0.51 -20.58 0.66
CA ALA A 255 0.19 -20.88 -0.59
C ALA A 255 0.34 -19.68 -1.53
#